data_AF-A0AAN1PPD2-F1
#
_entry.id   AF-A0AAN1PPD2-F1
#
_cell.length_a   1.000
_cell.length_b   1.000
_cell.length_c   1.000
_cell.angle_alpha   90.00
_cell.angle_beta   90.00
_cell.angle_gamma   90.00
#
_symmetry.space_group_name_H-M   'P 1'
#
loop_
_entity.id
_entity.type
_entity.pdbx_description
1 polymer ?
#
loop_
_entity_poly.entity_id
_entity_poly.type
_entity_poly.pdbx_seq_one_letter_code
_entity_poly.pdbx_strand_id
1 'polypeptide(L)'
;MEPGSTSAVEALAGTQTIKADVSDEAGNPAPQASHDIEVDTEAPSIFITTPIAGDDIINAAESDDPLTISGTTTNVENGQTVTVTIDGKEYTTTVTDNAWSLEVQAPLRR
;
A
#
# COMPACT_ATOMS: atom_id res chain seq x y z
N MET A 1 2.72 -32.70 -12.10
CA MET A 1 2.91 -31.24 -12.19
C MET A 1 1.68 -30.73 -12.90
N GLU A 2 0.67 -30.27 -12.16
CA GLU A 2 -0.54 -29.73 -12.77
C GLU A 2 -0.26 -28.27 -13.19
N PRO A 3 -0.48 -27.87 -14.45
CA PRO A 3 -0.33 -26.49 -14.87
C PRO A 3 -1.61 -25.72 -14.49
N GLY A 4 -1.49 -24.65 -13.70
CA GLY A 4 -2.56 -23.65 -13.59
C GLY A 4 -3.20 -23.44 -12.22
N SER A 5 -2.43 -23.49 -11.13
CA SER A 5 -2.88 -22.90 -9.86
C SER A 5 -2.48 -21.42 -9.74
N THR A 6 -2.65 -20.63 -10.80
CA THR A 6 -2.93 -19.20 -10.62
C THR A 6 -4.29 -19.14 -9.93
N SER A 7 -4.32 -18.53 -8.75
CA SER A 7 -5.41 -18.75 -7.80
C SER A 7 -6.72 -18.21 -8.39
N ALA A 8 -7.85 -18.88 -8.20
CA ALA A 8 -9.16 -18.44 -8.72
C ALA A 8 -9.52 -16.98 -8.36
N VAL A 9 -8.85 -16.41 -7.36
CA VAL A 9 -8.93 -15.01 -6.95
C VAL A 9 -8.28 -14.04 -7.97
N GLU A 10 -7.18 -14.41 -8.63
CA GLU A 10 -6.50 -13.55 -9.62
C GLU A 10 -7.34 -13.40 -10.89
N ALA A 11 -8.13 -14.42 -11.24
CA ALA A 11 -9.06 -14.38 -12.37
C ALA A 11 -10.24 -13.41 -12.17
N LEU A 12 -10.43 -12.89 -10.95
CA LEU A 12 -11.49 -11.95 -10.60
C LEU A 12 -11.01 -10.50 -10.52
N ALA A 13 -9.72 -10.21 -10.75
CA ALA A 13 -9.18 -8.86 -10.68
C ALA A 13 -9.93 -7.88 -11.61
N GLY A 14 -10.11 -6.65 -11.14
CA GLY A 14 -10.88 -5.61 -11.84
C GLY A 14 -12.36 -5.56 -11.45
N THR A 15 -13.19 -4.99 -12.32
CA THR A 15 -14.61 -4.74 -12.05
C THR A 15 -15.46 -5.97 -12.29
N GLN A 16 -16.13 -6.44 -11.24
CA GLN A 16 -17.07 -7.57 -11.28
C GLN A 16 -18.50 -7.08 -11.11
N THR A 17 -19.39 -7.44 -12.03
CA THR A 17 -20.82 -7.07 -11.96
C THR A 17 -21.65 -8.22 -11.38
N ILE A 18 -22.27 -7.98 -10.24
CA ILE A 18 -23.28 -8.86 -9.65
C ILE A 18 -24.64 -8.53 -10.24
N LYS A 19 -25.42 -9.53 -10.64
CA LYS A 19 -26.78 -9.37 -11.20
C LYS A 19 -27.80 -10.17 -10.41
N ALA A 20 -29.00 -9.61 -10.27
CA ALA A 20 -30.14 -10.27 -9.65
C ALA A 20 -31.38 -10.15 -10.55
N ASP A 21 -32.00 -11.30 -10.81
CA ASP A 21 -33.21 -11.45 -11.60
C ASP A 21 -34.26 -12.20 -10.77
N VAL A 22 -35.52 -11.79 -10.89
CA VAL A 22 -36.66 -12.47 -10.28
C VAL A 22 -37.85 -12.42 -11.24
N SER A 23 -38.67 -13.47 -11.22
CA SER A 23 -39.95 -13.52 -11.93
C SER A 23 -41.04 -13.98 -10.97
N ASP A 24 -42.27 -13.54 -11.20
CA ASP A 24 -43.43 -14.04 -10.47
C ASP A 24 -43.79 -15.48 -10.88
N GLU A 25 -44.79 -16.08 -10.22
CA GLU A 25 -45.25 -17.45 -10.51
C GLU A 25 -45.81 -17.60 -11.93
N ALA A 26 -46.30 -16.51 -12.54
CA ALA A 26 -46.79 -16.49 -13.92
C ALA A 26 -45.65 -16.32 -14.96
N GLY A 27 -44.41 -16.11 -14.51
CA GLY A 27 -43.23 -15.96 -15.35
C GLY A 27 -42.95 -14.52 -15.82
N ASN A 28 -43.57 -13.50 -15.21
CA ASN A 28 -43.29 -12.11 -15.55
C ASN A 28 -42.01 -11.64 -14.83
N PRO A 29 -40.99 -11.15 -15.55
CA PRO A 29 -39.74 -10.70 -14.94
C PRO A 29 -39.89 -9.32 -14.30
N ALA A 30 -39.25 -9.13 -13.14
CA ALA A 30 -38.96 -7.81 -12.62
C ALA A 30 -37.78 -7.16 -13.38
N PRO A 31 -37.60 -5.83 -13.31
CA PRO A 31 -36.38 -5.20 -13.79
C PRO A 31 -35.13 -5.81 -13.13
N GLN A 32 -34.11 -6.13 -13.95
CA GLN A 32 -32.83 -6.66 -13.45
C GLN A 32 -32.13 -5.61 -12.59
N ALA A 33 -31.64 -6.04 -11.42
CA ALA A 33 -30.77 -5.23 -10.58
C ALA A 33 -29.31 -5.65 -10.77
N SER A 34 -28.39 -4.69 -10.69
CA SER A 34 -26.95 -4.97 -10.72
C SER A 34 -26.17 -4.10 -9.74
N HIS A 35 -25.02 -4.61 -9.32
CA HIS A 35 -24.07 -3.88 -8.49
C HIS A 35 -22.64 -4.25 -8.90
N ASP A 36 -21.79 -3.25 -9.07
CA ASP A 36 -20.38 -3.45 -9.40
C ASP A 36 -19.53 -3.47 -8.13
N ILE A 37 -18.54 -4.37 -8.11
CA ILE A 37 -17.49 -4.41 -7.10
C ILE A 37 -16.13 -4.38 -7.81
N GLU A 38 -15.11 -3.91 -7.11
CA GLU A 38 -13.73 -3.91 -7.59
C GLU A 38 -12.90 -4.89 -6.76
N VAL A 39 -12.17 -5.76 -7.44
CA VAL A 39 -11.25 -6.70 -6.82
C VAL A 39 -9.84 -6.25 -7.16
N ASP A 40 -9.14 -5.74 -6.14
CA ASP A 40 -7.72 -5.44 -6.22
C ASP A 40 -6.91 -6.59 -5.60
N THR A 41 -6.09 -7.23 -6.41
CA THR A 41 -5.17 -8.30 -5.99
C THR A 41 -3.70 -7.90 -6.10
N GLU A 42 -3.42 -6.65 -6.48
CA GLU A 42 -2.03 -6.21 -6.63
C GLU A 42 -1.41 -5.96 -5.26
N ALA A 43 -0.30 -6.63 -4.99
CA ALA A 43 0.39 -6.46 -3.72
C ALA A 43 1.04 -5.06 -3.63
N PRO A 44 0.98 -4.39 -2.47
CA PRO A 44 1.72 -3.15 -2.25
C PRO A 44 3.22 -3.42 -2.21
N SER A 45 4.01 -2.47 -2.68
CA SER A 45 5.46 -2.45 -2.47
C SER A 45 5.94 -1.12 -1.89
N ILE A 46 7.07 -1.16 -1.19
CA ILE A 46 7.68 0.00 -0.54
C ILE A 46 9.20 -0.09 -0.64
N PHE A 47 9.84 1.04 -0.92
CA PHE A 47 11.29 1.14 -1.10
C PHE A 47 11.82 2.37 -0.36
N ILE A 48 13.06 2.27 0.13
CA ILE A 48 13.89 3.44 0.46
C ILE A 48 14.67 3.78 -0.80
N THR A 49 14.56 5.01 -1.29
CA THR A 49 15.10 5.40 -2.61
C THR A 49 16.09 6.55 -2.55
N THR A 50 16.26 7.17 -1.40
CA THR A 50 17.20 8.27 -1.19
C THR A 50 18.29 7.82 -0.21
N PRO A 51 19.59 8.06 -0.51
CA PRO A 51 20.67 7.75 0.42
C PRO A 51 20.50 8.46 1.76
N ILE A 52 20.76 7.76 2.85
CA ILE A 52 20.74 8.33 4.20
C ILE A 52 21.99 9.18 4.40
N ALA A 53 21.86 10.37 5.00
CA ALA A 53 22.97 11.32 5.15
C ALA A 53 23.67 11.71 3.83
N GLY A 54 23.06 11.40 2.66
CA GLY A 54 23.59 11.72 1.33
C GLY A 54 24.58 10.71 0.77
N ASP A 55 25.21 9.86 1.59
CA ASP A 55 26.20 8.87 1.18
C ASP A 55 26.03 7.48 1.84
N ASP A 56 24.89 7.25 2.51
CA ASP A 56 24.56 6.04 3.28
C ASP A 56 25.49 5.77 4.48
N ILE A 57 26.25 6.76 4.92
CA ILE A 57 27.15 6.66 6.07
C ILE A 57 26.86 7.80 7.04
N ILE A 58 26.37 7.46 8.23
CA ILE A 58 26.18 8.47 9.28
C ILE A 58 27.51 8.68 10.01
N ASN A 59 28.07 9.87 9.90
CA ASN A 59 29.23 10.30 10.67
C ASN A 59 28.85 10.99 12.00
N ALA A 60 29.87 11.37 12.78
CA ALA A 60 29.65 11.95 14.10
C ALA A 60 28.92 13.31 14.09
N ALA A 61 29.08 14.11 13.03
CA ALA A 61 28.34 15.37 12.90
C ALA A 61 26.88 15.10 12.51
N GLU A 62 26.67 14.25 11.51
CA GLU A 62 25.32 13.88 11.05
C GLU A 62 24.50 13.16 12.11
N SER A 63 25.16 12.40 13.01
CA SER A 63 24.46 11.71 14.10
C SER A 63 23.80 12.65 15.13
N ASP A 64 24.16 13.94 15.12
CA ASP A 64 23.57 14.96 15.98
C ASP A 64 22.51 15.83 15.25
N ASP A 65 22.37 15.69 13.93
CA ASP A 65 21.44 16.45 13.09
C ASP A 65 20.17 15.65 12.78
N PRO A 66 19.04 16.30 12.41
CA PRO A 66 17.87 15.60 11.89
C PRO A 66 18.20 14.85 10.60
N LEU A 67 17.80 13.58 10.52
CA LEU A 67 18.01 12.73 9.35
C LEU A 67 16.69 12.49 8.61
N THR A 68 16.68 12.75 7.30
CA THR A 68 15.55 12.41 6.44
C THR A 68 15.68 10.97 5.94
N ILE A 69 14.60 10.20 6.06
CA ILE A 69 14.46 8.89 5.43
C ILE A 69 13.28 8.99 4.47
N SER A 70 13.50 8.65 3.20
CA SER A 70 12.49 8.79 2.16
C SER A 70 12.52 7.67 1.13
N GLY A 71 11.39 7.53 0.46
CA GLY A 71 11.15 6.39 -0.40
C GLY A 71 9.92 6.54 -1.28
N THR A 72 9.65 5.48 -2.04
CA THR A 72 8.47 5.36 -2.90
C THR A 72 7.67 4.11 -2.58
N THR A 73 6.42 4.09 -3.02
CA THR A 73 5.52 2.94 -2.96
C THR A 73 4.95 2.62 -4.35
N THR A 74 4.48 1.39 -4.53
CA THR A 74 3.59 1.03 -5.65
C THR A 74 2.37 0.33 -5.10
N ASN A 75 1.19 0.58 -5.68
CA ASN A 75 -0.07 -0.05 -5.27
C ASN A 75 -0.36 0.16 -3.78
N VAL A 76 -0.07 1.38 -3.30
CA VAL A 76 -0.39 1.85 -1.95
C VAL A 76 -1.09 3.18 -2.11
N GLU A 77 -2.32 3.30 -1.59
CA GLU A 77 -3.07 4.53 -1.71
C GLU A 77 -2.52 5.64 -0.82
N ASN A 78 -2.83 6.89 -1.18
CA ASN A 78 -2.52 8.04 -0.35
C ASN A 78 -3.19 7.91 1.03
N GLY A 79 -2.46 8.29 2.08
CA GLY A 79 -2.92 8.21 3.47
C GLY A 79 -2.61 6.89 4.17
N GLN A 80 -2.13 5.86 3.47
CA GLN A 80 -1.66 4.64 4.11
C GLN A 80 -0.44 4.94 5.00
N THR A 81 -0.36 4.26 6.15
CA THR A 81 0.71 4.50 7.13
C THR A 81 2.00 3.79 6.71
N VAL A 82 3.11 4.52 6.75
CA VAL A 82 4.46 3.97 6.68
C VAL A 82 5.06 3.98 8.07
N THR A 83 5.52 2.82 8.54
CA THR A 83 6.21 2.66 9.82
C THR A 83 7.65 2.28 9.57
N VAL A 84 8.58 3.07 10.12
CA VAL A 84 10.01 2.78 10.12
C VAL A 84 10.48 2.61 11.56
N THR A 85 11.15 1.49 11.82
CA THR A 85 11.67 1.15 13.15
C THR A 85 13.18 1.24 13.15
N ILE A 86 13.73 2.09 14.04
CA ILE A 86 15.17 2.29 14.23
C ILE A 86 15.48 2.07 15.70
N ASP A 87 16.39 1.14 16.00
CA ASP A 87 16.75 0.74 17.37
C ASP A 87 15.54 0.45 18.28
N GLY A 88 14.48 -0.11 17.70
CA GLY A 88 13.24 -0.44 18.41
C GLY A 88 12.29 0.75 18.66
N LYS A 89 12.60 1.95 18.17
CA LYS A 89 11.69 3.11 18.17
C LYS A 89 11.00 3.25 16.82
N GLU A 90 9.68 3.45 16.86
CA GLU A 90 8.86 3.65 15.68
C GLU A 90 8.76 5.13 15.28
N TYR A 91 8.86 5.37 13.98
CA TYR A 91 8.59 6.63 13.31
C TYR A 91 7.52 6.37 12.26
N THR A 92 6.52 7.24 12.19
CA THR A 92 5.39 7.07 11.27
C THR A 92 5.24 8.28 10.38
N THR A 93 4.82 8.01 9.14
CA THR A 93 4.39 9.01 8.16
C THR A 93 3.30 8.39 7.30
N THR A 94 2.81 9.12 6.30
CA THR A 94 1.79 8.62 5.38
C THR A 94 2.28 8.68 3.94
N VAL A 95 1.81 7.76 3.11
CA VAL A 95 2.02 7.82 1.66
C VAL A 95 1.29 9.02 1.08
N THR A 96 1.98 9.77 0.22
CA THR A 96 1.40 10.82 -0.63
C THR A 96 2.08 10.77 -2.00
N ASP A 97 1.27 10.67 -3.04
CA ASP A 97 1.69 10.63 -4.45
C ASP A 97 2.73 9.55 -4.73
N ASN A 98 2.47 8.32 -4.23
CA ASN A 98 3.38 7.17 -4.31
C ASN A 98 4.76 7.39 -3.65
N ALA A 99 4.87 8.36 -2.76
CA ALA A 99 6.09 8.68 -2.02
C ALA A 99 5.83 8.76 -0.51
N TRP A 100 6.91 8.65 0.27
CA TRP A 100 6.88 8.87 1.70
C TRP A 100 8.20 9.49 2.18
N SER A 101 8.12 10.27 3.25
CA SER A 101 9.29 10.85 3.91
C SER A 101 8.99 11.03 5.39
N LEU A 102 10.02 10.80 6.20
CA LEU A 102 10.00 11.05 7.63
C LEU A 102 11.31 11.69 8.06
N GLU A 103 11.27 12.41 9.16
CA GLU A 103 12.43 12.98 9.81
C GLU A 103 12.67 12.26 11.14
N VAL A 104 13.87 11.71 11.29
CA VAL A 104 14.34 11.09 12.52
C VAL A 104 15.20 12.10 13.25
N GLN A 105 14.74 12.53 14.42
CA GLN A 105 15.54 13.40 15.28
C GLN A 105 16.68 12.59 15.88
N ALA A 106 17.88 13.17 15.90
CA ALA A 106 19.03 12.62 16.62
C ALA A 106 18.68 12.39 18.11
N PRO A 107 19.16 11.31 18.74
CA PRO A 107 19.02 11.14 20.18
C PRO A 107 19.77 12.27 20.89
N LEU A 108 19.05 13.08 21.68
CA LEU A 108 19.66 14.09 22.55
C LEU A 108 20.75 13.41 23.41
N ARG A 109 22.01 13.85 23.26
CA ARG A 109 23.13 13.33 24.07
C ARG A 109 22.77 13.47 25.56
N ARG A 110 22.84 12.37 26.31
CA ARG A 110 22.78 12.37 27.79
C ARG A 110 24.16 12.62 28.37
#